data_AF-A0A7K4YIC3-F1
#
_entry.id   AF-A0A7K4YIC3-F1
#
_cell.length_a   1.000
_cell.length_b   1.000
_cell.length_c   1.000
_cell.angle_alpha   90.00
_cell.angle_beta   90.00
_cell.angle_gamma   90.00
#
_symmetry.space_group_name_H-M   'P 1'
#
loop_
_entity.id
_entity.type
_entity.pdbx_description
1 polymer ?
#
loop_
_entity_poly.entity_id
_entity_poly.type
_entity_poly.pdbx_seq_one_letter_code
_entity_poly.pdbx_strand_id
1 'polypeptide(L)'
;SAAAAARRDPRVRCCSRRGLSEVMALCAPFVRALAQGQPGGPAAAGDALWHFEAAVRENVTINGQPWEETADDSKLEGSSIKILEDQFDELIVETTTKRKQWPKKILRHAIQTMKAEQEMLKLYQPFVTPGEIRSQPSQDAYIADLKQVTEMTSKQISGAMKSLPALIERAEGFSQALTWQPTLELCKLRQEVFAGCKAKEENNVQHVISPGEVTPTDAGTRKNPYVLLKRKKVTDSPERRRYPLRRRKITLSV
;
A
#
# COMPACT_ATOMS: atom_id res chain seq x y z
N SER A 1 45.24 -31.11 25.15
CA SER A 1 45.76 -29.89 25.77
C SER A 1 44.77 -29.48 26.85
N ALA A 2 45.04 -29.83 28.11
CA ALA A 2 44.13 -29.57 29.22
C ALA A 2 44.43 -28.17 29.77
N ALA A 3 43.43 -27.29 29.74
CA ALA A 3 43.49 -26.02 30.47
C ALA A 3 43.75 -26.33 31.94
N ALA A 4 44.91 -25.91 32.45
CA ALA A 4 45.24 -26.01 33.85
C ALA A 4 44.11 -25.33 34.63
N ALA A 5 43.31 -26.13 35.35
CA ALA A 5 42.31 -25.60 36.27
C ALA A 5 43.01 -24.58 37.16
N ALA A 6 42.58 -23.32 37.08
CA ALA A 6 43.17 -22.23 37.85
C ALA A 6 43.18 -22.66 39.32
N ARG A 7 44.38 -22.96 39.85
CA ARG A 7 44.55 -23.38 41.24
C ARG A 7 43.90 -22.32 42.11
N ARG A 8 42.92 -22.71 42.92
CA ARG A 8 42.30 -21.79 43.88
C ARG A 8 43.42 -21.27 44.79
N ASP A 9 43.42 -19.96 45.00
CA ASP A 9 44.33 -19.33 45.94
C ASP A 9 44.12 -19.95 47.34
N PRO A 10 45.16 -20.56 47.95
CA PRO A 10 45.02 -21.19 49.26
C PRO A 10 44.90 -20.16 50.41
N ARG A 11 45.17 -18.89 50.14
CA ARG A 11 45.11 -17.81 51.14
C ARG A 11 43.67 -17.55 51.58
N VAL A 12 43.52 -17.17 52.85
CA VAL A 12 42.21 -16.83 53.42
C VAL A 12 41.70 -15.53 52.80
N ARG A 13 40.47 -15.54 52.28
CA ARG A 13 39.85 -14.33 51.73
C ARG A 13 39.18 -13.51 52.84
N CYS A 14 39.62 -12.28 52.98
CA CYS A 14 39.03 -11.26 53.85
C CYS A 14 38.44 -10.14 52.99
N CYS A 15 37.43 -9.43 53.54
CA CYS A 15 36.74 -8.34 52.83
C CYS A 15 37.19 -6.95 53.29
N SER A 16 37.82 -6.85 54.46
CA SER A 16 38.27 -5.59 55.04
C SER A 16 39.69 -5.73 55.55
N ARG A 17 40.59 -4.90 55.00
CA ARG A 17 41.96 -4.79 55.49
C ARG A 17 41.99 -4.23 56.91
N ARG A 18 41.20 -3.19 57.17
CA ARG A 18 41.08 -2.54 58.48
C ARG A 18 40.64 -3.52 59.56
N GLY A 19 39.55 -4.26 59.32
CA GLY A 19 39.05 -5.22 60.30
C GLY A 19 40.06 -6.32 60.62
N LEU A 20 40.84 -6.78 59.62
CA LEU A 20 41.90 -7.74 59.86
C LEU A 20 43.07 -7.14 60.66
N SER A 21 43.48 -5.90 60.38
CA SER A 21 44.48 -5.18 61.18
C SER A 21 44.04 -5.01 62.65
N GLU A 22 42.76 -4.74 62.91
CA GLU A 22 42.20 -4.66 64.27
C GLU A 22 42.29 -6.00 65.00
N VAL A 23 41.95 -7.10 64.32
CA VAL A 23 42.08 -8.46 64.88
C VAL A 23 43.55 -8.78 65.20
N MET A 24 44.47 -8.45 64.30
CA MET A 24 45.91 -8.64 64.52
C MET A 24 46.39 -7.83 65.75
N ALA A 25 45.89 -6.61 65.94
CA ALA A 25 46.19 -5.80 67.12
C ALA A 25 45.65 -6.42 68.42
N LEU A 26 44.47 -7.05 68.40
CA LEU A 26 43.93 -7.80 69.53
C LEU A 26 44.76 -9.06 69.87
N CYS A 27 45.41 -9.67 68.87
CA CYS A 27 46.31 -10.80 69.07
C CYS A 27 47.68 -10.40 69.66
N ALA A 28 48.08 -9.14 69.49
CA ALA A 28 49.41 -8.67 69.87
C ALA A 28 49.80 -8.88 71.36
N PRO A 29 48.91 -8.71 72.36
CA PRO A 29 49.23 -9.00 73.77
C PRO A 29 49.61 -10.47 74.01
N PHE A 30 48.95 -11.41 73.31
CA PHE A 30 49.24 -12.84 73.44
C PHE A 30 50.61 -13.20 72.86
N VAL A 31 50.94 -12.63 71.70
CA VAL A 31 52.26 -12.83 71.06
C VAL A 31 53.38 -12.24 71.95
N ARG A 32 53.15 -11.08 72.55
CA ARG A 32 54.09 -10.47 73.50
C ARG A 32 54.26 -11.30 74.77
N ALA A 33 53.17 -11.86 75.32
CA ALA A 33 53.24 -12.73 76.49
C ALA A 33 54.06 -14.00 76.22
N LEU A 34 53.93 -14.59 75.03
CA LEU A 34 54.72 -15.76 74.61
C LEU A 34 56.22 -15.44 74.51
N ALA A 35 56.57 -14.23 74.08
CA ALA A 35 57.96 -13.80 73.95
C ALA A 35 58.66 -13.51 75.30
N GLN A 36 57.94 -13.30 76.39
CA GLN A 36 58.53 -13.03 77.73
C GLN A 36 59.30 -14.21 78.31
N GLY A 37 59.00 -15.44 77.87
CA GLY A 37 59.72 -16.66 78.28
C GLY A 37 60.98 -16.96 77.46
N GLN A 38 61.32 -16.12 76.46
CA GLN A 38 62.44 -16.36 75.54
C GLN A 38 63.68 -15.54 75.94
N PRO A 39 64.90 -16.08 75.76
CA PRO A 39 66.14 -15.33 75.95
C PRO A 39 66.25 -14.26 74.85
N GLY A 40 66.15 -12.98 75.21
CA GLY A 40 66.21 -11.87 74.25
C GLY A 40 65.50 -10.57 74.68
N GLY A 41 64.79 -10.58 75.81
CA GLY A 41 64.21 -9.36 76.39
C GLY A 41 63.16 -8.69 75.47
N PRO A 42 62.97 -7.36 75.56
CA PRO A 42 61.92 -6.66 74.81
C PRO A 42 62.12 -6.65 73.28
N ALA A 43 63.34 -6.84 72.79
CA ALA A 43 63.63 -6.96 71.36
C ALA A 43 62.99 -8.22 70.75
N ALA A 44 63.06 -9.35 71.46
CA ALA A 44 62.45 -10.60 71.03
C ALA A 44 60.91 -10.51 70.89
N ALA A 45 60.27 -9.68 71.71
CA ALA A 45 58.83 -9.44 71.61
C ALA A 45 58.44 -8.61 70.38
N GLY A 46 59.29 -7.65 69.97
CA GLY A 46 59.11 -6.87 68.74
C GLY A 46 59.26 -7.74 67.50
N ASP A 47 60.32 -8.56 67.46
CA ASP A 47 60.57 -9.47 66.34
C ASP A 47 59.48 -10.54 66.21
N ALA A 48 59.01 -11.11 67.32
CA ALA A 48 57.92 -12.08 67.29
C ALA A 48 56.61 -11.48 66.76
N LEU A 49 56.31 -10.22 67.13
CA LEU A 49 55.13 -9.52 66.64
C LEU A 49 55.25 -9.23 65.14
N TRP A 50 56.41 -8.76 64.68
CA TRP A 50 56.68 -8.52 63.26
C TRP A 50 56.51 -9.81 62.42
N HIS A 51 57.13 -10.91 62.84
CA HIS A 51 57.01 -12.19 62.13
C HIS A 51 55.58 -12.73 62.11
N PHE A 52 54.85 -12.60 63.23
CA PHE A 52 53.44 -12.96 63.29
C PHE A 52 52.63 -12.14 62.27
N GLU A 53 52.79 -10.82 62.26
CA GLU A 53 52.04 -9.97 61.35
C GLU A 53 52.40 -10.24 59.89
N ALA A 54 53.69 -10.42 59.57
CA ALA A 54 54.14 -10.77 58.23
C ALA A 54 53.54 -12.11 57.76
N ALA A 55 53.58 -13.14 58.62
CA ALA A 55 53.00 -14.44 58.31
C ALA A 55 51.48 -14.35 58.06
N VAL A 56 50.75 -13.55 58.84
CA VAL A 56 49.32 -13.33 58.60
C VAL A 56 49.11 -12.63 57.25
N ARG A 57 49.87 -11.57 56.93
CA ARG A 57 49.76 -10.81 55.68
C ARG A 57 50.03 -11.66 54.43
N GLU A 58 50.99 -12.58 54.49
CA GLU A 58 51.33 -13.49 53.40
C GLU A 58 50.24 -14.55 53.15
N ASN A 59 49.45 -14.90 54.16
CA ASN A 59 48.48 -15.99 54.11
C ASN A 59 47.03 -15.52 53.90
N VAL A 60 46.81 -14.23 53.64
CA VAL A 60 45.48 -13.63 53.43
C VAL A 60 45.40 -12.88 52.10
N THR A 61 44.18 -12.71 51.61
CA THR A 61 43.88 -11.80 50.50
C THR A 61 42.75 -10.86 50.90
N ILE A 62 42.83 -9.58 50.53
CA ILE A 62 41.70 -8.64 50.70
C ILE A 62 41.00 -8.50 49.37
N ASN A 63 39.73 -8.90 49.29
CA ASN A 63 38.93 -8.93 48.06
C ASN A 63 39.61 -9.70 46.90
N GLY A 64 40.41 -10.73 47.23
CA GLY A 64 41.13 -11.54 46.25
C GLY A 64 42.41 -10.89 45.70
N GLN A 65 42.87 -9.79 46.28
CA GLN A 65 44.17 -9.18 46.00
C GLN A 65 45.15 -9.47 47.15
N PRO A 66 46.46 -9.61 46.88
CA PRO A 66 47.51 -9.66 47.89
C PRO A 66 47.48 -8.44 48.81
N TRP A 67 48.01 -8.59 50.03
CA TRP A 67 47.98 -7.55 51.06
C TRP A 67 48.66 -6.23 50.62
N GLU A 68 49.75 -6.32 49.85
CA GLU A 68 50.55 -5.18 49.38
C GLU A 68 49.84 -4.35 48.31
N GLU A 69 49.05 -5.02 47.45
CA GLU A 69 48.34 -4.41 46.32
C GLU A 69 47.02 -3.76 46.74
N THR A 70 46.57 -4.03 47.96
CA THR A 70 45.31 -3.48 48.47
C THR A 70 45.52 -2.05 48.94
N ALA A 71 44.70 -1.13 48.43
CA ALA A 71 44.68 0.23 48.95
C ALA A 71 44.28 0.21 50.43
N ASP A 72 44.91 1.04 51.24
CA ASP A 72 44.46 1.22 52.62
C ASP A 72 43.19 2.09 52.60
N ASP A 73 42.02 1.45 52.66
CA ASP A 73 40.71 2.10 52.73
C ASP A 73 40.59 3.08 53.92
N SER A 74 41.55 3.06 54.86
CA SER A 74 41.58 3.99 56.00
C SER A 74 42.15 5.37 55.68
N LYS A 75 42.79 5.56 54.53
CA LYS A 75 43.46 6.80 54.17
C LYS A 75 42.84 7.51 52.97
N LEU A 76 41.51 7.63 52.97
CA LEU A 76 40.86 8.74 52.26
C LEU A 76 41.25 10.02 52.99
N GLU A 77 42.39 10.58 52.61
CA GLU A 77 42.84 11.91 53.04
C GLU A 77 41.67 12.88 52.84
N GLY A 78 41.22 13.58 53.90
CA GLY A 78 40.09 14.51 53.81
C GLY A 78 40.29 15.61 52.75
N SER A 79 41.53 15.85 52.32
CA SER A 79 41.86 16.70 51.18
C SER A 79 41.37 16.15 49.83
N SER A 80 41.36 14.83 49.64
CA SER A 80 40.89 14.20 48.39
C SER A 80 39.37 14.31 48.24
N ILE A 81 38.63 14.25 49.35
CA ILE A 81 37.17 14.37 49.35
C ILE A 81 36.78 15.81 48.99
N LYS A 82 37.43 16.80 49.62
CA LYS A 82 37.18 18.22 49.32
C LYS A 82 37.42 18.58 47.84
N ILE A 83 38.52 18.11 47.26
CA ILE A 83 38.81 18.33 45.84
C ILE A 83 37.70 17.74 44.95
N LEU A 84 37.20 16.55 45.30
CA LEU A 84 36.12 15.91 44.56
C LEU A 84 34.80 16.66 44.72
N GLU A 85 34.49 17.14 45.92
CA GLU A 85 33.31 17.97 46.21
C GLU A 85 33.33 19.27 45.41
N ASP A 86 34.46 19.98 45.39
CA ASP A 86 34.62 21.23 44.65
C ASP A 86 34.42 21.01 43.13
N GLN A 87 35.00 19.94 42.57
CA GLN A 87 34.79 19.56 41.17
C GLN A 87 33.34 19.20 40.87
N PHE A 88 32.68 18.53 41.81
CA PHE A 88 31.29 18.15 41.66
C PHE A 88 30.37 19.37 41.68
N ASP A 89 30.62 20.34 42.57
CA ASP A 89 29.88 21.59 42.64
C ASP A 89 30.08 22.43 41.36
N GLU A 90 31.29 22.48 40.82
CA GLU A 90 31.56 23.13 39.53
C GLU A 90 30.70 22.52 38.41
N LEU A 91 30.66 21.18 38.31
CA LEU A 91 29.86 20.47 37.32
C LEU A 91 28.35 20.69 37.52
N ILE A 92 27.88 20.75 38.77
CA ILE A 92 26.47 21.06 39.07
C ILE A 92 26.13 22.45 38.56
N VAL A 93 26.96 23.45 38.86
CA VAL A 93 26.74 24.84 38.43
C VAL A 93 26.79 24.94 36.91
N GLU A 94 27.79 24.36 36.26
CA GLU A 94 27.92 24.35 34.80
C GLU A 94 26.69 23.68 34.15
N THR A 95 26.28 22.53 34.66
CA THR A 95 25.11 21.81 34.13
C THR A 95 23.84 22.61 34.31
N THR A 96 23.65 23.23 35.48
CA THR A 96 22.46 24.03 35.79
C THR A 96 22.40 25.29 34.94
N THR A 97 23.53 25.97 34.76
CA THR A 97 23.61 27.14 33.88
C THR A 97 23.38 26.75 32.42
N LYS A 98 23.92 25.60 31.97
CA LYS A 98 23.67 25.08 30.62
C LYS A 98 22.19 24.81 30.39
N ARG A 99 21.54 24.06 31.27
CA ARG A 99 20.11 23.75 31.23
C ARG A 99 19.22 25.01 31.21
N LYS A 100 19.63 26.07 31.91
CA LYS A 100 18.88 27.34 31.96
C LYS A 100 19.07 28.21 30.72
N GLN A 101 20.30 28.34 30.22
CA GLN A 101 20.66 29.33 29.20
C GLN A 101 20.59 28.80 27.77
N TRP A 102 21.03 27.56 27.53
CA TRP A 102 21.19 27.05 26.17
C TRP A 102 19.88 26.84 25.42
N PRO A 103 18.79 26.35 26.03
CA PRO A 103 17.50 26.28 25.34
C PRO A 103 17.04 27.63 24.80
N LYS A 104 17.30 28.72 25.53
CA LYS A 104 16.97 30.08 25.09
C LYS A 104 17.84 30.55 23.92
N LYS A 105 19.14 30.23 23.93
CA LYS A 105 20.06 30.54 22.83
C LYS A 105 19.71 29.75 21.57
N ILE A 106 19.49 28.44 21.70
CA ILE A 106 19.08 27.56 20.61
C ILE A 106 17.76 28.03 20.01
N LEU A 107 16.76 28.33 20.85
CA LEU A 107 15.47 28.83 20.38
C LEU A 107 15.61 30.11 19.55
N ARG A 108 16.45 31.05 19.97
CA ARG A 108 16.71 32.28 19.20
C ARG A 108 17.24 31.95 17.80
N HIS A 109 18.24 31.08 17.71
CA HIS A 109 18.82 30.69 16.41
C HIS A 109 17.84 29.92 15.55
N ALA A 110 17.09 28.97 16.13
CA ALA A 110 16.06 28.22 15.41
C ALA A 110 15.00 29.15 14.81
N ILE A 111 14.50 30.12 15.58
CA ILE A 111 13.54 31.12 15.07
C ILE A 111 14.14 31.95 13.94
N GLN A 112 15.41 32.36 14.04
CA GLN A 112 16.09 33.12 12.98
C GLN A 112 16.20 32.30 11.69
N THR A 113 16.64 31.04 11.80
CA THR A 113 16.77 30.12 10.65
C THR A 113 15.42 29.85 10.00
N MET A 114 14.40 29.51 10.79
CA MET A 114 13.05 29.26 10.27
C MET A 114 12.46 30.47 9.54
N LYS A 115 12.69 31.68 10.07
CA LYS A 115 12.27 32.91 9.39
C LYS A 115 13.04 33.11 8.09
N ALA A 116 14.34 32.89 8.07
CA ALA A 116 15.15 33.01 6.86
C ALA A 116 14.70 32.02 5.77
N GLU A 117 14.45 30.76 6.14
CA GLU A 117 13.90 29.75 5.22
C GLU A 117 12.53 30.17 4.68
N GLN A 118 11.66 30.73 5.53
CA GLN A 118 10.36 31.24 5.09
C GLN A 118 10.50 32.43 4.13
N GLU A 119 11.42 33.37 4.38
CA GLU A 119 11.67 34.47 3.45
C GLU A 119 12.24 33.96 2.11
N MET A 120 13.16 32.99 2.13
CA MET A 120 13.64 32.34 0.91
C MET A 120 12.51 31.69 0.12
N LEU A 121 11.56 31.04 0.81
CA LEU A 121 10.39 30.43 0.17
C LEU A 121 9.45 31.48 -0.45
N LYS A 122 9.35 32.69 0.10
CA LYS A 122 8.57 33.77 -0.55
C LYS A 122 9.16 34.22 -1.88
N LEU A 123 10.49 34.14 -2.02
CA LEU A 123 11.18 34.43 -3.28
C LEU A 123 11.02 33.30 -4.30
N TYR A 124 10.49 32.14 -3.90
CA TYR A 124 10.24 31.02 -4.79
C TYR A 124 8.99 31.28 -5.65
N GLN A 125 9.21 31.68 -6.90
CA GLN A 125 8.17 31.72 -7.92
C GLN A 125 8.05 30.33 -8.56
N PRO A 126 6.86 29.70 -8.59
CA PRO A 126 6.70 28.41 -9.26
C PRO A 126 7.00 28.56 -10.76
N PHE A 127 8.11 27.98 -11.19
CA PHE A 127 8.69 28.16 -12.54
C PHE A 127 7.96 27.39 -13.65
N VAL A 128 6.80 26.79 -13.35
CA VAL A 128 6.05 26.02 -14.35
C VAL A 128 4.64 26.56 -14.42
N THR A 129 4.44 27.54 -15.30
CA THR A 129 3.12 27.82 -15.86
C THR A 129 2.64 26.53 -16.55
N PRO A 130 1.48 25.96 -16.16
CA PRO A 130 0.92 24.82 -16.86
C PRO A 130 0.74 25.20 -18.33
N GLY A 131 1.44 24.51 -19.24
CA GLY A 131 1.28 24.75 -20.67
C GLY A 131 -0.16 24.49 -21.08
N GLU A 132 -0.81 25.47 -21.71
CA GLU A 132 -2.14 25.29 -22.27
C GLU A 132 -2.11 24.20 -23.34
N ILE A 133 -2.76 23.08 -23.06
CA ILE A 133 -2.97 22.00 -24.03
C ILE A 133 -4.03 22.49 -25.01
N ARG A 134 -3.61 23.06 -26.14
CA ARG A 134 -4.52 23.43 -27.23
C ARG A 134 -5.14 22.16 -27.82
N SER A 135 -6.47 22.10 -27.85
CA SER A 135 -7.20 21.05 -28.55
C SER A 135 -6.98 21.15 -30.06
N GLN A 136 -6.66 20.03 -30.68
CA GLN A 136 -6.31 19.89 -32.10
C GLN A 136 -7.44 20.41 -33.02
N PRO A 137 -7.18 21.34 -33.96
CA PRO A 137 -8.20 21.83 -34.87
C PRO A 137 -8.38 20.90 -36.08
N SER A 138 -9.63 20.84 -36.60
CA SER A 138 -10.13 20.12 -37.79
C SER A 138 -10.66 18.69 -37.62
N GLN A 139 -11.59 18.48 -36.69
CA GLN A 139 -12.53 17.34 -36.77
C GLN A 139 -13.68 17.59 -37.77
N ASP A 140 -13.93 18.83 -38.15
CA ASP A 140 -15.12 19.21 -38.92
C ASP A 140 -15.13 18.67 -40.34
N ALA A 141 -13.98 18.65 -41.03
CA ALA A 141 -13.85 18.10 -42.37
C ALA A 141 -14.11 16.58 -42.39
N TYR A 142 -13.59 15.86 -41.39
CA TYR A 142 -13.83 14.43 -41.22
C TYR A 142 -15.29 14.12 -40.91
N ILE A 143 -15.94 14.94 -40.06
CA ILE A 143 -17.36 14.78 -39.74
C ILE A 143 -18.24 15.06 -40.96
N ALA A 144 -17.88 16.02 -41.81
CA ALA A 144 -18.62 16.33 -43.03
C ALA A 144 -18.56 15.19 -44.06
N ASP A 145 -17.38 14.62 -44.29
CA ASP A 145 -17.19 13.47 -45.18
C ASP A 145 -17.99 12.25 -44.70
N LEU A 146 -17.91 11.93 -43.40
CA LEU A 146 -18.67 10.82 -42.81
C LEU A 146 -20.19 11.01 -42.98
N LYS A 147 -20.69 12.24 -42.82
CA LYS A 147 -22.11 12.57 -43.05
C LYS A 147 -22.52 12.31 -44.51
N GLN A 148 -21.71 12.76 -45.47
CA GLN A 148 -21.97 12.56 -46.89
C GLN A 148 -22.00 11.07 -47.25
N VAL A 149 -21.02 10.28 -46.79
CA VAL A 149 -20.97 8.83 -47.03
C VAL A 149 -22.20 8.13 -46.45
N THR A 150 -22.62 8.53 -45.25
CA THR A 150 -23.80 7.97 -44.59
C THR A 150 -25.09 8.30 -45.36
N GLU A 151 -25.24 9.52 -45.85
CA GLU A 151 -26.40 9.93 -46.63
C GLU A 151 -26.50 9.20 -47.97
N MET A 152 -25.38 9.07 -48.69
CA MET A 152 -25.31 8.34 -49.95
C MET A 152 -25.69 6.87 -49.76
N THR A 153 -25.14 6.23 -48.73
CA THR A 153 -25.46 4.83 -48.39
C THR A 153 -26.93 4.66 -48.04
N SER A 154 -27.51 5.60 -47.27
CA SER A 154 -28.94 5.59 -46.93
C SER A 154 -29.84 5.69 -48.17
N LYS A 155 -29.50 6.56 -49.13
CA LYS A 155 -30.23 6.68 -50.40
C LYS A 155 -30.17 5.39 -51.22
N GLN A 156 -29.01 4.74 -51.29
CA GLN A 156 -28.86 3.46 -51.97
C GLN A 156 -29.72 2.36 -51.32
N ILE A 157 -29.70 2.26 -49.99
CA ILE A 157 -30.54 1.30 -49.26
C ILE A 157 -32.01 1.58 -49.51
N SER A 158 -32.46 2.84 -49.43
CA SER A 158 -33.85 3.20 -49.71
C SER A 158 -34.27 2.86 -51.15
N GLY A 159 -33.39 3.11 -52.13
CA GLY A 159 -33.61 2.75 -53.52
C GLY A 159 -33.77 1.24 -53.71
N ALA A 160 -32.87 0.45 -53.11
CA ALA A 160 -32.94 -1.01 -53.13
C ALA A 160 -34.23 -1.51 -52.46
N MET A 161 -34.62 -0.94 -51.31
CA MET A 161 -35.86 -1.31 -50.63
C MET A 161 -37.12 -0.99 -51.45
N LYS A 162 -37.08 0.05 -52.29
CA LYS A 162 -38.20 0.39 -53.19
C LYS A 162 -38.28 -0.54 -54.42
N SER A 163 -37.15 -1.01 -54.94
CA SER A 163 -37.11 -1.85 -56.15
C SER A 163 -37.29 -3.34 -55.85
N LEU A 164 -36.94 -3.79 -54.65
CA LEU A 164 -36.99 -5.20 -54.25
C LEU A 164 -38.41 -5.82 -54.35
N PRO A 165 -39.51 -5.16 -53.94
CA PRO A 165 -40.86 -5.72 -54.09
C PRO A 165 -41.24 -6.02 -55.54
N ALA A 166 -40.92 -5.12 -56.48
CA ALA A 166 -41.21 -5.32 -57.90
C ALA A 166 -40.38 -6.46 -58.52
N LEU A 167 -39.21 -6.77 -57.95
CA LEU A 167 -38.44 -7.94 -58.35
C LEU A 167 -39.05 -9.24 -57.81
N ILE A 168 -39.54 -9.22 -56.56
CA ILE A 168 -40.27 -10.34 -55.96
C ILE A 168 -41.53 -10.65 -56.78
N GLU A 169 -42.35 -9.64 -57.09
CA GLU A 169 -43.58 -9.83 -57.89
C GLU A 169 -43.29 -10.46 -59.25
N ARG A 170 -42.22 -10.03 -59.93
CA ARG A 170 -41.81 -10.64 -61.21
C ARG A 170 -41.37 -12.10 -61.04
N ALA A 171 -40.61 -12.40 -59.99
CA ALA A 171 -40.18 -13.77 -59.71
C ALA A 171 -41.37 -14.69 -59.38
N GLU A 172 -42.35 -14.19 -58.61
CA GLU A 172 -43.61 -14.89 -58.32
C GLU A 172 -44.45 -15.12 -59.58
N GLY A 173 -44.55 -14.11 -60.45
CA GLY A 173 -45.23 -14.25 -61.75
C GLY A 173 -44.61 -15.34 -62.63
N PHE A 174 -43.28 -15.39 -62.73
CA PHE A 174 -42.58 -16.47 -63.44
C PHE A 174 -42.82 -17.84 -62.78
N SER A 175 -42.80 -17.91 -61.45
CA SER A 175 -43.07 -19.15 -60.70
C SER A 175 -44.49 -19.69 -61.00
N GLN A 176 -45.49 -18.82 -61.04
CA GLN A 176 -46.87 -19.21 -61.40
C GLN A 176 -46.95 -19.75 -62.83
N ALA A 177 -46.34 -19.06 -63.80
CA ALA A 177 -46.35 -19.50 -65.20
C ALA A 177 -45.72 -20.90 -65.37
N LEU A 178 -44.59 -21.15 -64.70
CA LEU A 178 -43.94 -22.47 -64.69
C LEU A 178 -44.82 -23.54 -64.01
N THR A 179 -45.59 -23.16 -63.00
CA THR A 179 -46.53 -24.08 -62.33
C THR A 179 -47.69 -24.51 -63.25
N TRP A 180 -48.15 -23.64 -64.14
CA TRP A 180 -49.22 -23.96 -65.11
C TRP A 180 -48.75 -24.77 -66.32
N GLN A 181 -47.44 -24.86 -66.56
CA GLN A 181 -46.87 -25.53 -67.72
C GLN A 181 -47.28 -27.02 -67.85
N PRO A 182 -47.23 -27.87 -66.81
CA PRO A 182 -47.68 -29.27 -66.90
C PRO A 182 -49.18 -29.39 -67.20
N THR A 183 -49.99 -28.49 -66.66
CA THR A 183 -51.44 -28.45 -66.89
C THR A 183 -51.75 -28.11 -68.35
N LEU A 184 -51.02 -27.15 -68.94
CA LEU A 184 -51.15 -26.79 -70.36
C LEU A 184 -50.74 -27.96 -71.27
N GLU A 185 -49.63 -28.64 -70.97
CA GLU A 185 -49.21 -29.82 -71.74
C GLU A 185 -50.20 -30.99 -71.60
N LEU A 186 -50.77 -31.23 -70.41
CA LEU A 186 -51.84 -32.21 -70.21
C LEU A 186 -53.11 -31.85 -71.01
N CYS A 187 -53.48 -30.57 -71.06
CA CYS A 187 -54.59 -30.09 -71.88
C CYS A 187 -54.32 -30.31 -73.38
N LYS A 188 -53.11 -30.03 -73.88
CA LYS A 188 -52.71 -30.33 -75.26
C LYS A 188 -52.81 -31.83 -75.55
N LEU A 189 -52.27 -32.68 -74.68
CA LEU A 189 -52.36 -34.14 -74.82
C LEU A 189 -53.82 -34.62 -74.88
N ARG A 190 -54.68 -34.12 -73.97
CA ARG A 190 -56.12 -34.45 -73.99
C ARG A 190 -56.76 -33.98 -75.30
N GLN A 191 -56.46 -32.76 -75.74
CA GLN A 191 -56.98 -32.26 -77.00
C GLN A 191 -56.53 -33.12 -78.19
N GLU A 192 -55.28 -33.59 -78.23
CA GLU A 192 -54.79 -34.50 -79.27
C GLU A 192 -55.44 -35.89 -79.22
N VAL A 193 -55.59 -36.47 -78.03
CA VAL A 193 -56.24 -37.79 -77.84
C VAL A 193 -57.72 -37.73 -78.23
N PHE A 194 -58.43 -36.65 -77.91
CA PHE A 194 -59.86 -36.50 -78.21
C PHE A 194 -60.15 -35.85 -79.59
N ALA A 195 -59.19 -35.16 -80.23
CA ALA A 195 -59.34 -34.64 -81.60
C ALA A 195 -59.34 -35.73 -82.68
N GLY A 196 -58.93 -36.97 -82.34
CA GLY A 196 -59.05 -38.15 -83.20
C GLY A 196 -60.45 -38.76 -83.28
N CYS A 197 -61.41 -38.30 -82.46
CA CYS A 197 -62.78 -38.83 -82.45
C CYS A 197 -63.73 -37.90 -83.23
N LYS A 198 -63.67 -37.96 -84.56
CA LYS A 198 -64.69 -37.36 -85.44
C LYS A 198 -65.94 -38.24 -85.41
N ALA A 199 -66.84 -37.97 -84.47
CA ALA A 199 -68.26 -38.32 -84.62
C ALA A 199 -69.05 -37.02 -84.81
N LYS A 200 -69.90 -37.04 -85.83
CA LYS A 200 -70.75 -35.94 -86.27
C LYS A 200 -71.67 -35.42 -85.15
N GLU A 201 -72.14 -34.20 -85.37
CA GLU A 201 -73.54 -33.78 -85.21
C GLU A 201 -73.73 -32.49 -84.41
N GLU A 202 -74.78 -31.80 -84.81
CA GLU A 202 -75.03 -30.37 -84.81
C GLU A 202 -75.50 -29.80 -83.46
N ASN A 203 -75.74 -28.49 -83.49
CA ASN A 203 -76.58 -27.67 -82.59
C ASN A 203 -75.78 -26.90 -81.52
N ASN A 204 -75.58 -25.60 -81.71
CA ASN A 204 -76.55 -24.51 -81.43
C ASN A 204 -76.92 -24.45 -79.95
N VAL A 205 -76.29 -23.56 -79.17
CA VAL A 205 -76.93 -22.79 -78.08
C VAL A 205 -76.14 -21.49 -77.81
N GLN A 206 -76.80 -20.37 -78.13
CA GLN A 206 -77.00 -19.10 -77.41
C GLN A 206 -76.01 -18.63 -76.31
N HIS A 207 -75.47 -17.43 -76.55
CA HIS A 207 -75.71 -16.15 -75.83
C HIS A 207 -75.97 -16.17 -74.31
N VAL A 208 -75.32 -15.23 -73.57
CA VAL A 208 -75.78 -14.43 -72.39
C VAL A 208 -74.51 -13.83 -71.72
N ILE A 209 -74.16 -12.53 -71.84
CA ILE A 209 -74.63 -11.32 -71.09
C ILE A 209 -74.38 -11.45 -69.58
N SER A 210 -73.78 -10.57 -68.77
CA SER A 210 -72.98 -9.32 -68.82
C SER A 210 -72.46 -9.10 -67.35
N PRO A 211 -72.14 -7.88 -66.82
CA PRO A 211 -70.89 -7.63 -66.09
C PRO A 211 -71.12 -7.33 -64.58
N GLY A 212 -70.05 -7.07 -63.83
CA GLY A 212 -70.18 -6.67 -62.42
C GLY A 212 -68.89 -6.04 -61.87
N GLU A 213 -68.78 -4.73 -62.02
CA GLU A 213 -67.82 -3.85 -61.33
C GLU A 213 -68.32 -3.54 -59.91
N VAL A 214 -67.49 -3.72 -58.88
CA VAL A 214 -67.49 -2.92 -57.63
C VAL A 214 -66.11 -3.01 -56.96
N THR A 215 -65.50 -1.87 -56.66
CA THR A 215 -64.48 -1.68 -55.59
C THR A 215 -65.04 -0.62 -54.62
N PRO A 216 -64.40 -0.25 -53.47
CA PRO A 216 -63.43 -0.87 -52.55
C PRO A 216 -63.90 -0.72 -51.07
N THR A 217 -63.06 -0.98 -50.03
CA THR A 217 -62.91 -0.16 -48.77
C THR A 217 -62.07 -0.84 -47.63
N ASP A 218 -60.98 -0.14 -47.27
CA ASP A 218 -60.44 0.27 -45.93
C ASP A 218 -59.80 -0.69 -44.90
N ALA A 219 -59.09 -0.06 -43.95
CA ALA A 219 -57.77 -0.34 -43.40
C ALA A 219 -57.71 -0.94 -41.96
N GLY A 220 -56.50 -1.15 -41.42
CA GLY A 220 -56.25 -1.39 -39.99
C GLY A 220 -54.79 -1.29 -39.50
N THR A 221 -54.38 -0.09 -39.08
CA THR A 221 -53.70 0.28 -37.80
C THR A 221 -52.65 -0.60 -37.06
N ARG A 222 -51.37 -0.18 -37.19
CA ARG A 222 -50.35 0.23 -36.18
C ARG A 222 -50.54 -0.13 -34.66
N LYS A 223 -49.47 -0.66 -34.00
CA LYS A 223 -48.83 -0.14 -32.74
C LYS A 223 -47.65 -1.00 -32.23
N ASN A 224 -46.55 -0.32 -31.85
CA ASN A 224 -45.42 -0.80 -31.04
C ASN A 224 -45.39 0.04 -29.75
N PRO A 225 -45.05 -0.52 -28.57
CA PRO A 225 -44.41 0.27 -27.54
C PRO A 225 -43.07 -0.32 -27.04
N TYR A 226 -42.07 0.56 -27.10
CA TYR A 226 -40.80 0.52 -26.40
C TYR A 226 -40.84 -0.13 -25.00
N VAL A 227 -40.04 -1.18 -24.80
CA VAL A 227 -39.66 -1.65 -23.47
C VAL A 227 -38.37 -0.94 -23.05
N LEU A 228 -38.50 -0.05 -22.06
CA LEU A 228 -37.40 0.56 -21.33
C LEU A 228 -36.63 -0.51 -20.54
N LEU A 229 -35.49 -0.95 -21.05
CA LEU A 229 -34.54 -1.76 -20.28
C LEU A 229 -33.91 -0.90 -19.17
N LYS A 230 -34.37 -1.11 -17.93
CA LYS A 230 -33.72 -0.60 -16.72
C LYS A 230 -32.30 -1.20 -16.63
N ARG A 231 -31.28 -0.35 -16.77
CA ARG A 231 -29.88 -0.74 -16.56
C ARG A 231 -29.70 -1.13 -15.09
N LYS A 232 -29.41 -2.40 -14.84
CA LYS A 232 -29.06 -2.97 -13.52
C LYS A 232 -27.77 -2.28 -13.04
N LYS A 233 -27.81 -1.58 -11.90
CA LYS A 233 -26.61 -1.02 -11.26
C LYS A 233 -25.76 -2.17 -10.72
N VAL A 234 -24.54 -2.30 -11.23
CA VAL A 234 -23.52 -3.18 -10.65
C VAL A 234 -22.90 -2.43 -9.48
N THR A 235 -23.00 -2.98 -8.28
CA THR A 235 -22.56 -2.38 -7.02
C THR A 235 -21.03 -2.41 -6.86
N ASP A 236 -20.32 -3.20 -7.66
CA ASP A 236 -18.87 -3.33 -7.61
C ASP A 236 -18.26 -3.12 -9.00
N SER A 237 -17.87 -1.88 -9.31
CA SER A 237 -16.87 -1.61 -10.34
C SER A 237 -15.54 -1.25 -9.66
N PRO A 238 -14.40 -1.81 -10.12
CA PRO A 238 -13.08 -1.58 -9.51
C PRO A 238 -12.61 -0.12 -9.54
N GLU A 239 -13.27 0.73 -10.34
CA GLU A 239 -12.97 2.17 -10.45
C GLU A 239 -13.34 2.95 -9.17
N ARG A 240 -14.31 2.47 -8.38
CA ARG A 240 -14.76 3.16 -7.16
C ARG A 240 -13.80 3.05 -5.98
N ARG A 241 -12.80 2.16 -6.05
CA ARG A 241 -11.74 2.03 -5.03
C ARG A 241 -10.68 3.12 -5.12
N ARG A 242 -10.48 3.74 -6.29
CA ARG A 242 -9.39 4.72 -6.48
C ARG A 242 -9.80 6.17 -6.14
N TYR A 243 -11.10 6.48 -6.06
CA TYR A 243 -11.58 7.83 -5.72
C TYR A 243 -12.89 7.77 -4.89
N PRO A 244 -12.83 7.94 -3.56
CA PRO A 244 -14.02 8.03 -2.73
C PRO A 244 -14.79 9.34 -3.02
N LEU A 245 -16.00 9.23 -3.58
CA LEU A 245 -16.89 10.39 -3.77
C LEU A 245 -17.33 10.92 -2.40
N ARG A 246 -16.77 12.05 -1.97
CA ARG A 246 -17.28 12.80 -0.82
C ARG A 246 -18.65 13.35 -1.16
N ARG A 247 -19.69 12.87 -0.47
CA ARG A 247 -21.05 13.40 -0.59
C ARG A 247 -21.07 14.84 -0.05
N ARG A 248 -21.22 15.84 -0.93
CA ARG A 248 -21.58 17.20 -0.53
C ARG A 248 -23.01 17.19 0.01
N LYS A 249 -23.18 17.48 1.30
CA LYS A 249 -24.49 17.83 1.87
C LYS A 249 -24.78 19.27 1.47
N ILE A 250 -25.79 19.47 0.63
CA ILE A 250 -26.35 20.79 0.38
C ILE A 250 -27.51 20.93 1.36
N THR A 251 -27.36 21.76 2.38
CA THR A 251 -28.47 22.21 3.23
C THR A 251 -29.19 23.31 2.49
N LEU A 252 -30.40 23.05 2.02
CA LEU A 252 -31.34 24.07 1.61
C LEU A 252 -32.09 24.50 2.87
N SER A 253 -31.85 25.73 3.33
CA SER A 253 -32.68 26.39 4.32
C SER A 253 -34.04 26.71 3.67
N VAL A 254 -35.11 26.18 4.26
CA VAL A 254 -36.49 26.61 4.02
C VAL A 254 -36.73 27.88 4.81
#